data_AF-A0A835KLP6-F1
#
_entry.id   AF-A0A835KLP6-F1
#
_cell.length_a   1.000
_cell.length_b   1.000
_cell.length_c   1.000
_cell.angle_alpha   90.00
_cell.angle_beta   90.00
_cell.angle_gamma   90.00
#
_symmetry.space_group_name_H-M   'P 1'
#
loop_
_entity.id
_entity.type
_entity.pdbx_description
1 polymer ?
#
loop_
_entity_poly.entity_id
_entity_poly.type
_entity_poly.pdbx_seq_one_letter_code
_entity_poly.pdbx_strand_id
1 'polypeptide(L)'
;MPGVLTTHRPVEEGERLPLPKGRLLRYNSPLAQVFLIGLVCFCCPGALTYPLYGASFLYYNHNHIEAFPVIAGTLLGIGAGFLWAAQGAIITSYPPPERRGTYISLFWCLYNLGGVFGGLFPFSFNYNHGSNAASVNDGTYIAFMAFMLVGAALTLLILPPNKIIRDDGSMATNFTFSSVTKEGKEILKLFVNWKMLLVLPAAWTSNFFYTYQFNNVNGVLFTLRTQGFNNIFYWSARMMGSTGIGCFLDFGFASCRKRGITGVLVVFVLGTAIWGGGLANQLRYKDGNWQDLIDFKDGRPFIGPFLLFFSYGLLDAMFQSLVYWIMGALATK
;
A
#
# COMPACT_ATOMS: atom_id res chain seq x y z
N MET A 1 -39.98 -50.27 56.86
CA MET A 1 -38.81 -50.79 56.11
C MET A 1 -38.27 -49.67 55.23
N PRO A 2 -36.93 -49.59 55.05
CA PRO A 2 -36.18 -48.34 55.02
C PRO A 2 -36.05 -47.73 53.63
N GLY A 3 -35.63 -46.46 53.63
CA GLY A 3 -35.62 -45.55 52.50
C GLY A 3 -34.48 -45.74 51.51
N VAL A 4 -34.69 -45.12 50.35
CA VAL A 4 -33.67 -44.91 49.32
C VAL A 4 -33.66 -43.42 49.00
N LEU A 5 -32.68 -42.72 49.59
CA LEU A 5 -32.25 -41.40 49.14
C LEU A 5 -31.67 -41.54 47.72
N THR A 6 -32.17 -40.76 46.77
CA THR A 6 -31.40 -40.40 45.58
C THR A 6 -31.09 -38.92 45.65
N THR A 7 -29.86 -38.66 46.09
CA THR A 7 -29.21 -37.36 46.19
C THR A 7 -28.83 -36.85 44.81
N HIS A 8 -28.91 -35.52 44.67
CA HIS A 8 -28.43 -34.73 43.55
C HIS A 8 -27.06 -35.20 43.03
N ARG A 9 -26.96 -35.47 41.72
CA ARG A 9 -25.65 -35.57 41.05
C ARG A 9 -25.06 -34.16 40.90
N PRO A 10 -23.83 -33.92 41.36
CA PRO A 10 -23.12 -32.67 41.10
C PRO A 10 -22.62 -32.62 39.65
N VAL A 11 -22.51 -31.40 39.13
CA VAL A 11 -21.88 -31.06 37.86
C VAL A 11 -20.43 -31.56 37.90
N GLU A 12 -20.06 -32.44 36.97
CA GLU A 12 -18.67 -32.87 36.79
C GLU A 12 -17.82 -31.65 36.37
N GLU A 13 -16.94 -31.22 37.26
CA GLU A 13 -15.83 -30.32 36.97
C GLU A 13 -14.94 -30.98 35.90
N GLY A 14 -14.89 -30.38 34.72
CA GLY A 14 -13.92 -30.72 33.69
C GLY A 14 -12.49 -30.63 34.25
N GLU A 15 -11.81 -31.76 34.18
CA GLU A 15 -10.43 -32.01 34.58
C GLU A 15 -9.48 -30.89 34.11
N ARG A 16 -8.96 -30.08 35.04
CA ARG A 16 -7.87 -29.15 34.77
C ARG A 16 -6.58 -29.94 34.56
N LEU A 17 -6.21 -30.12 33.28
CA LEU A 17 -4.89 -30.61 32.89
C LEU A 17 -3.78 -29.79 33.57
N PRO A 18 -2.80 -30.41 34.24
CA PRO A 18 -1.71 -29.67 34.88
C PRO A 18 -0.80 -29.06 33.80
N LEU A 19 -0.63 -27.75 33.86
CA LEU A 19 0.33 -27.01 33.03
C LEU A 19 1.77 -27.49 33.36
N PRO A 20 2.59 -27.89 32.35
CA PRO A 20 3.99 -28.18 32.60
C PRO A 20 4.72 -26.89 32.98
N LYS A 21 5.21 -26.84 34.22
CA LYS A 21 6.14 -25.79 34.69
C LYS A 21 7.52 -26.02 34.08
N GLY A 22 8.02 -25.02 33.35
CA GLY A 22 9.45 -24.70 33.27
C GLY A 22 10.25 -25.23 32.07
N ARG A 23 10.35 -24.42 31.01
CA ARG A 23 11.64 -23.96 30.42
C ARG A 23 11.37 -22.90 29.35
N LEU A 24 11.70 -21.65 29.68
CA LEU A 24 11.72 -20.54 28.74
C LEU A 24 12.67 -20.85 27.57
N LEU A 25 12.20 -20.51 26.36
CA LEU A 25 12.95 -20.33 25.11
C LEU A 25 14.08 -21.34 24.83
N ARG A 26 13.76 -22.42 24.11
CA ARG A 26 14.75 -23.17 23.33
C ARG A 26 14.75 -22.62 21.90
N TYR A 27 15.88 -22.06 21.45
CA TYR A 27 16.07 -21.50 20.10
C TYR A 27 15.82 -22.52 18.96
N ASN A 28 15.79 -23.82 19.29
CA ASN A 28 15.59 -24.95 18.37
C ASN A 28 14.13 -25.43 18.28
N SER A 29 13.14 -24.63 18.68
CA SER A 29 11.73 -25.01 18.55
C SER A 29 11.27 -24.86 17.09
N PRO A 30 10.51 -25.81 16.52
CA PRO A 30 9.95 -25.69 15.17
C PRO A 30 9.10 -24.42 15.00
N LEU A 31 8.46 -23.97 16.08
CA LEU A 31 7.69 -22.73 16.13
C LEU A 31 8.59 -21.48 16.07
N ALA A 32 9.78 -21.52 16.68
CA ALA A 32 10.77 -20.45 16.57
C ALA A 32 11.43 -20.43 15.17
N GLN A 33 11.71 -21.61 14.58
CA GLN A 33 12.27 -21.72 13.23
C GLN A 33 11.28 -21.29 12.14
N VAL A 34 10.00 -21.67 12.24
CA VAL A 34 8.94 -21.20 11.34
C VAL A 34 8.73 -19.69 11.47
N PHE A 35 8.84 -19.16 12.69
CA PHE A 35 8.71 -17.73 12.95
C PHE A 35 9.91 -16.91 12.44
N LEU A 36 11.13 -17.43 12.60
CA LEU A 36 12.36 -16.87 12.02
C LEU A 36 12.33 -16.91 10.49
N ILE A 37 11.92 -18.02 9.88
CA ILE A 37 11.87 -18.15 8.42
C ILE A 37 10.76 -17.27 7.81
N GLY A 38 9.57 -17.21 8.42
CA GLY A 38 8.48 -16.36 7.91
C GLY A 38 8.80 -14.86 7.97
N LEU A 39 9.39 -14.38 9.08
CA LEU A 39 9.68 -12.95 9.28
C LEU A 39 10.99 -12.52 8.59
N VAL A 40 12.00 -13.40 8.52
CA VAL A 40 13.30 -13.16 7.86
C VAL A 40 13.30 -13.47 6.37
N CYS A 41 12.40 -14.32 5.84
CA CYS A 41 12.32 -14.61 4.40
C CYS A 41 11.25 -13.81 3.65
N PHE A 42 10.19 -13.30 4.31
CA PHE A 42 9.14 -12.54 3.62
C PHE A 42 9.17 -11.04 3.91
N CYS A 43 9.26 -10.62 5.19
CA CYS A 43 9.25 -9.19 5.53
C CYS A 43 10.63 -8.55 5.37
N CYS A 44 11.70 -9.20 5.84
CA CYS A 44 13.04 -8.62 5.79
C CYS A 44 13.64 -8.53 4.37
N PRO A 45 13.56 -9.56 3.49
CA PRO A 45 14.16 -9.47 2.16
C PRO A 45 13.31 -8.55 1.27
N GLY A 46 11.99 -8.61 1.41
CA GLY A 46 11.07 -7.68 0.76
C GLY A 46 11.40 -6.23 1.12
N ALA A 47 11.53 -5.90 2.41
CA ALA A 47 11.88 -4.55 2.85
C ALA A 47 13.30 -4.12 2.42
N LEU A 48 14.28 -5.03 2.42
CA LEU A 48 15.66 -4.75 2.02
C LEU A 48 15.86 -4.61 0.50
N THR A 49 14.91 -5.09 -0.31
CA THR A 49 14.96 -4.85 -1.77
C THR A 49 14.73 -3.38 -2.15
N TYR A 50 14.01 -2.60 -1.33
CA TYR A 50 13.80 -1.16 -1.55
C TYR A 50 15.09 -0.33 -1.43
N PRO A 51 15.89 -0.41 -0.34
CA PRO A 51 17.16 0.30 -0.26
C PRO A 51 18.18 -0.23 -1.27
N LEU A 52 18.14 -1.52 -1.64
CA LEU A 52 18.99 -2.06 -2.72
C LEU A 52 18.68 -1.37 -4.07
N TYR A 53 17.41 -1.14 -4.37
CA TYR A 53 17.01 -0.40 -5.57
C TYR A 53 17.46 1.07 -5.50
N GLY A 54 17.31 1.72 -4.35
CA GLY A 54 17.86 3.08 -4.13
C GLY A 54 19.37 3.15 -4.33
N ALA A 55 20.13 2.17 -3.81
CA ALA A 55 21.57 2.06 -3.98
C ALA A 55 21.97 1.85 -5.45
N SER A 56 21.15 1.11 -6.20
CA SER A 56 21.41 0.86 -7.63
C SER A 56 21.36 2.14 -8.47
N PHE A 57 20.45 3.06 -8.15
CA PHE A 57 20.40 4.36 -8.82
C PHE A 57 21.52 5.29 -8.40
N LEU A 58 21.91 5.29 -7.12
CA LEU A 58 23.08 6.03 -6.67
C LEU A 58 24.35 5.55 -7.41
N TYR A 59 24.53 4.23 -7.51
CA TYR A 59 25.64 3.66 -8.26
C TYR A 59 25.57 3.98 -9.76
N TYR A 60 24.37 3.96 -10.34
CA TYR A 60 24.14 4.34 -11.73
C TYR A 60 24.49 5.81 -12.00
N ASN A 61 24.25 6.71 -11.04
CA ASN A 61 24.58 8.13 -11.17
C ASN A 61 26.09 8.37 -11.36
N HIS A 62 26.94 7.51 -10.76
CA HIS A 62 28.40 7.64 -10.85
C HIS A 62 29.04 6.79 -11.96
N ASN A 63 28.51 5.58 -12.22
CA ASN A 63 29.17 4.60 -13.09
C ASN A 63 28.40 4.32 -14.39
N HIS A 64 27.16 4.81 -14.53
CA HIS A 64 26.30 4.66 -15.70
C HIS A 64 26.07 3.20 -16.17
N ILE A 65 26.20 2.22 -15.26
CA ILE A 65 25.96 0.79 -15.56
C ILE A 65 24.47 0.46 -15.38
N GLU A 66 23.74 0.32 -16.48
CA GLU A 66 22.28 0.07 -16.49
C GLU A 66 21.89 -1.31 -15.94
N ALA A 67 22.79 -2.30 -16.00
CA ALA A 67 22.51 -3.66 -15.58
C ALA A 67 22.14 -3.75 -14.08
N PHE A 68 22.73 -2.90 -13.24
CA PHE A 68 22.51 -2.97 -11.80
C PHE A 68 21.09 -2.50 -11.39
N PRO A 69 20.59 -1.33 -11.85
CA PRO A 69 19.19 -0.96 -11.66
C PRO A 69 18.17 -1.99 -12.17
N VAL A 70 18.44 -2.65 -13.30
CA VAL A 70 17.52 -3.66 -13.87
C VAL A 70 17.43 -4.90 -12.97
N ILE A 71 18.57 -5.41 -12.49
CA ILE A 71 18.61 -6.56 -11.58
C ILE A 71 17.99 -6.20 -10.23
N ALA A 72 18.35 -5.04 -9.67
CA ALA A 72 17.80 -4.55 -8.42
C ALA A 72 16.27 -4.33 -8.52
N GLY A 73 15.78 -3.82 -9.65
CA GLY A 73 14.35 -3.66 -9.92
C GLY A 73 13.60 -4.99 -10.02
N THR A 74 14.24 -6.02 -10.60
CA THR A 74 13.66 -7.38 -10.64
C THR A 74 13.53 -7.97 -9.23
N LEU A 75 14.57 -7.84 -8.40
CA LEU A 75 14.54 -8.27 -7.01
C LEU A 75 13.50 -7.49 -6.19
N LEU A 76 13.39 -6.17 -6.42
CA LEU A 76 12.35 -5.34 -5.83
C LEU A 76 10.95 -5.81 -6.22
N GLY A 77 10.71 -6.17 -7.49
CA GLY A 77 9.42 -6.68 -7.93
C GLY A 77 8.99 -7.94 -7.16
N ILE A 78 9.91 -8.89 -7.00
CA ILE A 78 9.69 -10.11 -6.22
C ILE A 78 9.45 -9.77 -4.74
N GLY A 79 10.31 -8.92 -4.16
CA GLY A 79 10.21 -8.49 -2.76
C GLY A 79 8.92 -7.73 -2.44
N ALA A 80 8.51 -6.82 -3.33
CA ALA A 80 7.29 -6.05 -3.22
C ALA A 80 6.04 -6.94 -3.30
N GLY A 81 6.02 -7.94 -4.18
CA GLY A 81 4.92 -8.91 -4.28
C GLY A 81 4.67 -9.62 -2.96
N PHE A 82 5.73 -10.07 -2.29
CA PHE A 82 5.62 -10.69 -0.97
C PHE A 82 5.23 -9.69 0.14
N LEU A 83 5.84 -8.50 0.13
CA LEU A 83 5.55 -7.48 1.14
C LEU A 83 4.08 -7.04 1.10
N TRP A 84 3.54 -6.77 -0.09
CA TRP A 84 2.14 -6.37 -0.24
C TRP A 84 1.15 -7.50 0.06
N ALA A 85 1.49 -8.76 -0.27
CA ALA A 85 0.67 -9.91 0.12
C ALA A 85 0.61 -10.08 1.65
N ALA A 86 1.77 -10.00 2.33
CA ALA A 86 1.84 -10.06 3.79
C ALA A 86 1.11 -8.88 4.45
N GLN A 87 1.27 -7.68 3.91
CA GLN A 87 0.56 -6.48 4.35
C GLN A 87 -0.96 -6.65 4.23
N GLY A 88 -1.46 -7.17 3.11
CA GLY A 88 -2.88 -7.44 2.88
C GLY A 88 -3.46 -8.46 3.85
N ALA A 89 -2.68 -9.47 4.24
CA ALA A 89 -3.09 -10.42 5.28
C ALA A 89 -3.13 -9.79 6.68
N ILE A 90 -2.15 -8.97 7.03
CA ILE A 90 -2.06 -8.30 8.34
C ILE A 90 -3.22 -7.30 8.51
N ILE A 91 -3.45 -6.44 7.52
CA ILE A 91 -4.47 -5.38 7.60
C ILE A 91 -5.90 -5.95 7.65
N THR A 92 -6.12 -7.18 7.19
CA THR A 92 -7.43 -7.84 7.21
C THR A 92 -7.66 -8.70 8.45
N SER A 93 -6.60 -9.27 9.04
CA SER A 93 -6.70 -10.21 10.16
C SER A 93 -6.57 -9.55 11.54
N TYR A 94 -5.72 -8.53 11.68
CA TYR A 94 -5.42 -7.93 12.98
C TYR A 94 -6.54 -7.06 13.55
N PRO A 95 -7.20 -6.20 12.76
CA PRO A 95 -8.20 -5.28 13.32
C PRO A 95 -9.43 -6.02 13.86
N PRO A 96 -9.98 -5.61 15.02
CA PRO A 96 -11.24 -6.16 15.52
C PRO A 96 -12.38 -5.84 14.53
N PRO A 97 -13.41 -6.71 14.41
CA PRO A 97 -14.48 -6.56 13.42
C PRO A 97 -15.14 -5.18 13.42
N GLU A 98 -15.29 -4.59 14.60
CA GLU A 98 -15.95 -3.30 14.84
C GLU A 98 -15.13 -2.09 14.39
N ARG A 99 -13.81 -2.22 14.22
CA ARG A 99 -12.90 -1.11 13.86
C ARG A 99 -12.07 -1.34 12.60
N ARG A 100 -12.39 -2.35 11.77
CA ARG A 100 -11.63 -2.70 10.55
C ARG A 100 -11.36 -1.49 9.64
N GLY A 101 -12.36 -0.66 9.41
CA GLY A 101 -12.23 0.54 8.56
C GLY A 101 -11.21 1.56 9.08
N THR A 102 -11.13 1.76 10.40
CA THR A 102 -10.20 2.72 11.03
C THR A 102 -8.75 2.29 10.85
N TYR A 103 -8.44 1.00 11.05
CA TYR A 103 -7.09 0.47 10.86
C TYR A 103 -6.66 0.51 9.39
N ILE A 104 -7.59 0.20 8.47
CA ILE A 104 -7.33 0.31 7.03
C ILE A 104 -7.03 1.76 6.64
N SER A 105 -7.82 2.71 7.14
CA SER A 105 -7.65 4.14 6.87
C SER A 105 -6.35 4.69 7.44
N LEU A 106 -5.98 4.26 8.66
CA LEU A 106 -4.72 4.64 9.29
C LEU A 106 -3.51 4.16 8.48
N PHE A 107 -3.54 2.91 8.01
CA PHE A 107 -2.48 2.37 7.14
C PHE A 107 -2.34 3.20 5.87
N TRP A 108 -3.43 3.48 5.17
CA TRP A 108 -3.38 4.28 3.93
C TRP A 108 -2.96 5.72 4.20
N CYS A 109 -3.34 6.32 5.34
CA CYS A 109 -2.86 7.63 5.74
C CYS A 109 -1.33 7.64 5.92
N LEU A 110 -0.78 6.67 6.67
CA LEU A 110 0.65 6.51 6.86
C LEU A 110 1.39 6.23 5.55
N TYR A 111 0.82 5.41 4.67
CA TYR A 111 1.37 5.13 3.34
C TYR A 111 1.47 6.40 2.48
N ASN A 112 0.39 7.18 2.41
CA ASN A 112 0.37 8.44 1.65
C ASN A 112 1.31 9.49 2.27
N LEU A 113 1.44 9.52 3.59
CA LEU A 113 2.42 10.37 4.28
C LEU A 113 3.85 10.00 3.89
N GLY A 114 4.15 8.70 3.70
CA GLY A 114 5.41 8.25 3.13
C GLY A 114 5.67 8.84 1.74
N GLY A 115 4.64 8.92 0.89
CA GLY A 115 4.71 9.61 -0.41
C GLY A 115 5.00 11.11 -0.30
N VAL A 116 4.43 11.79 0.70
CA VAL A 116 4.72 13.21 1.00
C VAL A 116 6.20 13.41 1.35
N PHE A 117 6.76 12.59 2.25
CA PHE A 117 8.21 12.62 2.53
C PHE A 117 9.05 12.27 1.29
N GLY A 118 8.52 11.38 0.44
CA GLY A 118 9.04 11.05 -0.89
C GLY A 118 9.16 12.23 -1.85
N GLY A 119 8.29 13.24 -1.74
CA GLY A 119 8.41 14.49 -2.49
C GLY A 119 9.28 15.54 -1.78
N LEU A 120 9.23 15.56 -0.45
CA LEU A 120 9.88 16.57 0.39
C LEU A 120 11.40 16.47 0.40
N PHE A 121 11.98 15.26 0.43
CA PHE A 121 13.44 15.10 0.36
C PHE A 121 14.04 15.61 -0.96
N PRO A 122 13.55 15.16 -2.15
CA PRO A 122 14.01 15.72 -3.42
C PRO A 122 13.79 17.23 -3.51
N PHE A 123 12.63 17.73 -3.07
CA PHE A 123 12.35 19.16 -3.10
C PHE A 123 13.36 19.95 -2.27
N SER A 124 13.62 19.53 -1.03
CA SER A 124 14.49 20.23 -0.08
C SER A 124 15.95 20.18 -0.50
N PHE A 125 16.46 19.00 -0.87
CA PHE A 125 17.87 18.83 -1.22
C PHE A 125 18.23 19.30 -2.62
N ASN A 126 17.26 19.33 -3.54
CA ASN A 126 17.44 19.91 -4.88
C ASN A 126 16.93 21.36 -4.96
N TYR A 127 16.56 22.00 -3.85
CA TYR A 127 16.04 23.38 -3.85
C TYR A 127 17.06 24.39 -4.39
N ASN A 128 18.32 24.22 -3.97
CA ASN A 128 19.46 25.10 -4.29
C ASN A 128 20.32 24.59 -5.47
N HIS A 129 20.07 23.38 -5.96
CA HIS A 129 20.69 22.90 -7.20
C HIS A 129 19.98 23.61 -8.35
N GLY A 130 20.74 24.30 -9.21
CA GLY A 130 20.18 25.08 -10.32
C GLY A 130 19.29 24.24 -11.25
N SER A 131 18.49 24.92 -12.07
CA SER A 131 17.51 24.35 -13.01
C SER A 131 18.07 23.36 -14.06
N ASN A 132 19.40 23.16 -14.10
CA ASN A 132 20.12 22.33 -15.08
C ASN A 132 20.63 20.99 -14.50
N ALA A 133 20.25 20.61 -13.27
CA ALA A 133 20.66 19.34 -12.70
C ALA A 133 19.98 18.17 -13.44
N ALA A 134 20.78 17.33 -14.11
CA ALA A 134 20.30 16.17 -14.87
C ALA A 134 19.99 14.95 -13.99
N SER A 135 20.48 14.92 -12.75
CA SER A 135 20.29 13.81 -11.82
C SER A 135 19.96 14.27 -10.41
N VAL A 136 19.26 13.40 -9.68
CA VAL A 136 18.89 13.62 -8.28
C VAL A 136 20.16 13.60 -7.43
N ASN A 137 20.31 14.59 -6.53
CA ASN A 137 21.45 14.68 -5.62
C ASN A 137 21.64 13.38 -4.81
N ASP A 138 22.88 12.90 -4.72
CA ASP A 138 23.29 11.72 -3.97
C ASP A 138 22.78 11.73 -2.51
N GLY A 139 22.75 12.91 -1.88
CA GLY A 139 22.20 13.10 -0.53
C GLY A 139 20.72 12.70 -0.42
N THR A 140 19.96 12.83 -1.50
CA THR A 140 18.55 12.38 -1.57
C THR A 140 18.47 10.86 -1.57
N TYR A 141 19.30 10.18 -2.38
CA TYR A 141 19.35 8.72 -2.39
C TYR A 141 19.82 8.16 -1.04
N ILE A 142 20.83 8.77 -0.43
CA ILE A 142 21.34 8.36 0.90
C ILE A 142 20.27 8.54 1.97
N ALA A 143 19.56 9.68 1.99
CA ALA A 143 18.46 9.92 2.92
C ALA A 143 17.33 8.89 2.76
N PHE A 144 16.94 8.57 1.53
CA PHE A 144 15.94 7.53 1.25
C PHE A 144 16.38 6.16 1.72
N MET A 145 17.61 5.76 1.40
CA MET A 145 18.14 4.47 1.82
C MET A 145 18.22 4.36 3.34
N ALA A 146 18.68 5.41 4.03
CA ALA A 146 18.72 5.43 5.49
C ALA A 146 17.32 5.27 6.09
N PHE A 147 16.32 5.98 5.56
CA PHE A 147 14.94 5.87 6.03
C PHE A 147 14.34 4.48 5.77
N MET A 148 14.60 3.90 4.59
CA MET A 148 14.16 2.54 4.25
C MET A 148 14.82 1.48 5.14
N LEU A 149 16.12 1.61 5.44
CA LEU A 149 16.86 0.71 6.34
C LEU A 149 16.37 0.83 7.78
N VAL A 150 16.07 2.03 8.27
CA VAL A 150 15.44 2.23 9.58
C VAL A 150 14.06 1.59 9.59
N GLY A 151 13.25 1.78 8.54
CA GLY A 151 11.96 1.10 8.39
C GLY A 151 12.09 -0.43 8.44
N ALA A 152 13.05 -1.00 7.70
CA ALA A 152 13.35 -2.42 7.73
C ALA A 152 13.79 -2.89 9.13
N ALA A 153 14.66 -2.13 9.82
CA ALA A 153 15.08 -2.44 11.18
C ALA A 153 13.92 -2.39 12.18
N LEU A 154 13.00 -1.44 12.03
CA LEU A 154 11.78 -1.35 12.85
C LEU A 154 10.84 -2.55 12.62
N THR A 155 10.86 -3.18 11.44
CA THR A 155 10.08 -4.43 11.23
C THR A 155 10.58 -5.59 12.09
N LEU A 156 11.85 -5.59 12.48
CA LEU A 156 12.40 -6.61 13.40
C LEU A 156 11.84 -6.48 14.82
N LEU A 157 11.30 -5.30 15.17
CA LEU A 157 10.64 -5.05 16.46
C LEU A 157 9.16 -5.48 16.45
N ILE A 158 8.60 -5.85 15.29
CA ILE A 158 7.20 -6.29 15.19
C ILE A 158 7.04 -7.64 15.88
N LEU A 159 6.11 -7.70 16.84
CA LEU A 159 5.81 -8.93 17.55
C LEU A 159 5.20 -10.00 16.62
N PRO A 160 5.44 -11.29 16.93
CA PRO A 160 4.78 -12.37 16.21
C PRO A 160 3.25 -12.26 16.28
N PRO A 161 2.52 -12.58 15.20
CA PRO A 161 1.06 -12.54 15.17
C PRO A 161 0.41 -13.31 16.33
N ASN A 162 1.04 -14.42 16.76
CA ASN A 162 0.56 -15.27 17.85
C ASN A 162 0.74 -14.68 19.27
N LYS A 163 1.40 -13.53 19.41
CA LYS A 163 1.50 -12.77 20.67
C LYS A 163 0.72 -11.46 20.62
N ILE A 164 0.05 -11.17 19.50
CA ILE A 164 -0.77 -9.98 19.38
C ILE A 164 -2.12 -10.28 20.02
N ILE A 165 -2.31 -9.71 21.21
CA ILE A 165 -3.57 -9.66 21.91
C ILE A 165 -4.23 -8.34 21.54
N ARG A 166 -5.46 -8.41 21.01
CA ARG A 166 -6.26 -7.22 20.69
C ARG A 166 -6.69 -6.51 21.97
N ASP A 167 -7.13 -5.27 21.85
CA ASP A 167 -7.62 -4.45 22.99
C ASP A 167 -8.79 -5.11 23.75
N ASP A 168 -9.54 -5.99 23.08
CA ASP A 168 -10.64 -6.78 23.64
C ASP A 168 -10.19 -8.08 24.36
N GLY A 169 -8.88 -8.34 24.43
CA GLY A 169 -8.31 -9.56 25.01
C GLY A 169 -8.31 -10.77 24.08
N SER A 170 -8.85 -10.66 22.85
CA SER A 170 -8.86 -11.75 21.88
C SER A 170 -7.52 -11.86 21.13
N MET A 171 -7.16 -13.07 20.71
CA MET A 171 -5.97 -13.31 19.88
C MET A 171 -6.19 -12.81 18.45
N ALA A 172 -5.24 -12.05 17.91
CA ALA A 172 -5.32 -11.48 16.55
C ALA A 172 -5.52 -12.53 15.45
N THR A 173 -5.10 -13.78 15.66
CA THR A 173 -5.21 -14.84 14.66
C THR A 173 -5.36 -16.20 15.33
N ASN A 174 -6.48 -16.88 15.08
CA ASN A 174 -6.59 -18.33 15.28
C ASN A 174 -6.04 -19.00 14.02
N PHE A 175 -4.74 -19.32 13.99
CA PHE A 175 -4.16 -20.06 12.86
C PHE A 175 -4.67 -21.50 12.87
N THR A 176 -5.74 -21.77 12.12
CA THR A 176 -5.99 -23.11 11.60
C THR A 176 -5.10 -23.30 10.38
N PHE A 177 -3.96 -23.97 10.56
CA PHE A 177 -3.08 -24.33 9.45
C PHE A 177 -3.87 -25.14 8.41
N SER A 178 -4.19 -24.51 7.27
CA SER A 178 -4.70 -25.22 6.11
C SER A 178 -3.52 -25.82 5.34
N SER A 179 -3.76 -26.90 4.62
CA SER A 179 -2.72 -27.49 3.76
C SER A 179 -2.39 -26.50 2.63
N VAL A 180 -1.10 -26.27 2.36
CA VAL A 180 -0.61 -25.43 1.26
C VAL A 180 -1.26 -25.81 -0.07
N THR A 181 -1.53 -27.09 -0.28
CA THR A 181 -2.21 -27.61 -1.47
C THR A 181 -3.68 -27.21 -1.53
N LYS A 182 -4.36 -27.13 -0.38
CA LYS A 182 -5.74 -26.62 -0.28
C LYS A 182 -5.76 -25.11 -0.51
N GLU A 183 -4.87 -24.35 0.11
CA GLU A 183 -4.77 -22.90 -0.09
C GLU A 183 -4.47 -22.56 -1.56
N GLY A 184 -3.50 -23.23 -2.17
CA GLY A 184 -3.20 -23.08 -3.60
C GLY A 184 -4.39 -23.40 -4.51
N LYS A 185 -5.17 -24.43 -4.17
CA LYS A 185 -6.40 -24.79 -4.91
C LYS A 185 -7.50 -23.74 -4.76
N GLU A 186 -7.70 -23.17 -3.57
CA GLU A 186 -8.67 -22.09 -3.36
C GLU A 186 -8.23 -20.78 -4.05
N ILE A 187 -6.92 -20.48 -4.08
CA ILE A 187 -6.36 -19.37 -4.86
C ILE A 187 -6.63 -19.58 -6.35
N LEU A 188 -6.41 -20.77 -6.89
CA LEU A 188 -6.72 -21.09 -8.29
C LEU A 188 -8.21 -20.95 -8.61
N LYS A 189 -9.09 -21.34 -7.68
CA LYS A 189 -10.55 -21.15 -7.85
C LYS A 189 -10.95 -19.68 -7.89
N LEU A 190 -10.24 -18.80 -7.18
CA LEU A 190 -10.51 -17.34 -7.22
C LEU A 190 -10.35 -16.77 -8.64
N PHE A 191 -9.41 -17.30 -9.44
CA PHE A 191 -9.24 -16.91 -10.86
C PHE A 191 -10.39 -17.37 -11.78
N VAL A 192 -11.20 -18.32 -11.34
CA VAL A 192 -12.38 -18.80 -12.09
C VAL A 192 -13.67 -18.13 -11.59
N ASN A 193 -13.63 -17.43 -10.46
CA ASN A 193 -14.79 -16.77 -9.90
C ASN A 193 -15.17 -15.55 -10.74
N TRP A 194 -16.35 -15.59 -11.37
CA TRP A 194 -16.89 -14.51 -12.18
C TRP A 194 -16.92 -13.15 -11.45
N LYS A 195 -17.21 -13.12 -10.14
CA LYS A 195 -17.20 -11.88 -9.35
C LYS A 195 -15.79 -11.28 -9.25
N MET A 196 -14.75 -12.11 -9.17
CA MET A 196 -13.35 -11.65 -9.13
C MET A 196 -12.84 -11.25 -10.51
N LEU A 197 -13.25 -11.96 -11.56
CA LEU A 197 -12.91 -11.61 -12.94
C LEU A 197 -13.42 -10.22 -13.33
N LEU A 198 -14.60 -9.81 -12.83
CA LEU A 198 -15.11 -8.44 -13.04
C LEU A 198 -14.28 -7.36 -12.34
N VAL A 199 -13.57 -7.71 -11.26
CA VAL A 199 -12.69 -6.78 -10.52
C VAL A 199 -11.31 -6.69 -11.18
N LEU A 200 -10.89 -7.72 -11.94
CA LEU A 200 -9.56 -7.81 -12.52
C LEU A 200 -9.19 -6.63 -13.44
N PRO A 201 -10.06 -6.13 -14.34
CA PRO A 201 -9.75 -4.93 -15.12
C PRO A 201 -9.52 -3.69 -14.25
N ALA A 202 -10.34 -3.51 -13.20
CA ALA A 202 -10.17 -2.40 -12.27
C ALA A 202 -8.86 -2.52 -11.47
N ALA A 203 -8.53 -3.73 -11.03
CA ALA A 203 -7.26 -4.02 -10.36
C ALA A 203 -6.05 -3.75 -11.27
N TRP A 204 -6.11 -4.14 -12.55
CA TRP A 204 -5.06 -3.85 -13.52
C TRP A 204 -4.83 -2.35 -13.69
N THR A 205 -5.91 -1.58 -13.83
CA THR A 205 -5.81 -0.13 -14.01
C THR A 205 -5.29 0.61 -12.79
N SER A 206 -5.40 0.04 -11.58
CA SER A 206 -5.12 0.72 -10.31
C SER A 206 -3.69 1.22 -10.10
N ASN A 207 -2.72 0.70 -10.87
CA ASN A 207 -1.30 1.08 -10.77
C ASN A 207 -0.68 1.47 -12.13
N PHE A 208 -1.32 1.13 -13.25
CA PHE A 208 -0.73 1.34 -14.58
C PHE A 208 -0.54 2.82 -14.92
N PHE A 209 -1.40 3.70 -14.40
CA PHE A 209 -1.34 5.13 -14.66
C PHE A 209 -0.17 5.84 -13.99
N TYR A 210 0.46 5.28 -12.94
CA TYR A 210 1.55 5.94 -12.23
C TYR A 210 2.75 6.21 -13.13
N THR A 211 3.11 5.26 -13.99
CA THR A 211 4.21 5.41 -14.93
C THR A 211 3.99 6.62 -15.84
N TYR A 212 2.76 6.79 -16.36
CA TYR A 212 2.43 7.94 -17.19
C TYR A 212 2.47 9.25 -16.40
N GLN A 213 1.81 9.29 -15.24
CA GLN A 213 1.72 10.51 -14.44
C GLN A 213 3.09 10.96 -13.94
N PHE A 214 3.88 10.07 -13.34
CA PHE A 214 5.17 10.43 -12.77
C PHE A 214 6.27 10.61 -13.83
N ASN A 215 6.34 9.76 -14.85
CA ASN A 215 7.44 9.86 -15.81
C ASN A 215 7.11 10.82 -16.95
N ASN A 216 5.94 10.68 -17.59
CA ASN A 216 5.60 11.44 -18.80
C ASN A 216 4.98 12.81 -18.51
N VAL A 217 4.31 13.00 -17.37
CA VAL A 217 3.77 14.32 -17.00
C VAL A 217 4.75 15.01 -16.06
N ASN A 218 5.07 14.41 -14.90
CA ASN A 218 5.93 15.06 -13.93
C ASN A 218 7.39 15.15 -14.41
N GLY A 219 7.94 14.04 -14.90
CA GLY A 219 9.34 13.93 -15.33
C GLY A 219 9.71 14.77 -16.56
N VAL A 220 8.84 14.80 -17.58
CA VAL A 220 9.12 15.51 -18.85
C VAL A 220 8.82 17.01 -18.78
N LEU A 221 7.79 17.42 -18.03
CA LEU A 221 7.36 18.83 -18.05
C LEU A 221 8.03 19.71 -17.00
N PHE A 222 8.48 19.15 -15.89
CA PHE A 222 8.87 19.95 -14.72
C PHE A 222 10.31 19.74 -14.31
N THR A 223 10.92 20.78 -13.74
CA THR A 223 12.25 20.71 -13.13
C THR A 223 12.27 19.73 -11.94
N LEU A 224 13.41 19.10 -11.63
CA LEU A 224 13.54 18.14 -10.51
C LEU A 224 12.98 18.66 -9.18
N ARG A 225 13.20 19.94 -8.90
CA ARG A 225 12.65 20.61 -7.72
C ARG A 225 11.12 20.64 -7.76
N THR A 226 10.57 21.07 -8.89
CA THR A 226 9.12 21.15 -9.10
C THR A 226 8.47 19.78 -9.10
N GLN A 227 9.18 18.74 -9.57
CA GLN A 227 8.72 17.35 -9.47
C GLN A 227 8.51 16.93 -8.02
N GLY A 228 9.46 17.25 -7.12
CA GLY A 228 9.33 17.00 -5.68
C GLY A 228 8.16 17.76 -5.05
N PHE A 229 7.97 19.03 -5.43
CA PHE A 229 6.83 19.85 -5.01
C PHE A 229 5.50 19.24 -5.45
N ASN A 230 5.36 18.94 -6.75
CA ASN A 230 4.19 18.31 -7.33
C ASN A 230 3.84 16.99 -6.64
N ASN A 231 4.86 16.21 -6.29
CA ASN A 231 4.70 14.94 -5.60
C ASN A 231 4.01 15.11 -4.22
N ILE A 232 4.45 16.09 -3.42
CA ILE A 232 3.82 16.41 -2.11
C ILE A 232 2.32 16.66 -2.27
N PHE A 233 1.96 17.47 -3.27
CA PHE A 233 0.57 17.82 -3.53
C PHE A 233 -0.24 16.68 -4.12
N TYR A 234 0.37 15.81 -4.94
CA TYR A 234 -0.27 14.60 -5.46
C TYR A 234 -0.71 13.68 -4.32
N TRP A 235 0.20 13.35 -3.39
CA TRP A 235 -0.12 12.47 -2.26
C TRP A 235 -1.12 13.11 -1.29
N SER A 236 -1.04 14.43 -1.10
CA SER A 236 -2.01 15.19 -0.31
C SER A 236 -3.40 15.18 -0.95
N ALA A 237 -3.47 15.39 -2.27
CA ALA A 237 -4.72 15.30 -3.04
C ALA A 237 -5.34 13.91 -2.94
N ARG A 238 -4.52 12.86 -2.92
CA ARG A 238 -4.96 11.48 -2.75
C ARG A 238 -5.64 11.27 -1.38
N MET A 239 -5.08 11.81 -0.31
CA MET A 239 -5.71 11.77 1.02
C MET A 239 -7.07 12.48 1.04
N MET A 240 -7.16 13.65 0.40
CA MET A 240 -8.41 14.41 0.28
C MET A 240 -9.46 13.69 -0.57
N GLY A 241 -9.05 13.16 -1.72
CA GLY A 241 -9.92 12.43 -2.65
C GLY A 241 -10.50 11.17 -2.03
N SER A 242 -9.70 10.45 -1.25
CA SER A 242 -10.13 9.22 -0.57
C SER A 242 -11.18 9.53 0.50
N THR A 243 -10.94 10.57 1.30
CA THR A 243 -11.89 11.04 2.32
C THR A 243 -13.19 11.51 1.68
N GLY A 244 -13.11 12.30 0.61
CA GLY A 244 -14.28 12.85 -0.10
C GLY A 244 -15.18 11.77 -0.70
N ILE A 245 -14.61 10.83 -1.48
CA ILE A 245 -15.41 9.74 -2.05
C ILE A 245 -15.89 8.77 -0.96
N GLY A 246 -15.09 8.55 0.10
CA GLY A 246 -15.45 7.68 1.22
C GLY A 246 -16.70 8.20 1.93
N CYS A 247 -16.71 9.48 2.34
CA CYS A 247 -17.87 10.10 2.95
C CYS A 247 -19.09 10.12 2.01
N PHE A 248 -18.89 10.41 0.72
CA PHE A 248 -19.97 10.37 -0.27
C PHE A 248 -20.56 8.97 -0.41
N LEU A 249 -19.69 7.95 -0.52
CA LEU A 249 -20.13 6.59 -0.62
C LEU A 249 -20.83 6.16 0.66
N ASP A 250 -20.39 6.56 1.86
CA ASP A 250 -20.97 6.14 3.14
C ASP A 250 -22.28 6.81 3.52
N PHE A 251 -22.41 8.11 3.29
CA PHE A 251 -23.56 8.90 3.74
C PHE A 251 -24.44 9.42 2.59
N GLY A 252 -24.04 9.22 1.33
CA GLY A 252 -24.69 9.86 0.18
C GLY A 252 -26.12 9.41 -0.09
N PHE A 253 -26.47 8.13 0.09
CA PHE A 253 -27.84 7.63 -0.14
C PHE A 253 -28.21 6.48 0.79
N ALA A 254 -29.51 6.32 1.07
CA ALA A 254 -30.02 5.21 1.88
C ALA A 254 -29.85 3.81 1.22
N SER A 255 -29.77 3.73 -0.11
CA SER A 255 -29.64 2.46 -0.84
C SER A 255 -28.22 2.20 -1.30
N CYS A 256 -27.65 1.05 -0.91
CA CYS A 256 -26.33 0.58 -1.34
C CYS A 256 -26.19 0.53 -2.88
N ARG A 257 -27.22 0.10 -3.60
CA ARG A 257 -27.17 0.06 -5.08
C ARG A 257 -27.08 1.45 -5.70
N LYS A 258 -27.82 2.43 -5.17
CA LYS A 258 -27.77 3.83 -5.66
C LYS A 258 -26.43 4.49 -5.36
N ARG A 259 -25.84 4.22 -4.18
CA ARG A 259 -24.49 4.65 -3.80
C ARG A 259 -23.45 4.15 -4.81
N GLY A 260 -23.45 2.86 -5.11
CA GLY A 260 -22.51 2.26 -6.05
C GLY A 260 -22.63 2.82 -7.47
N ILE A 261 -23.85 2.92 -8.02
CA ILE A 261 -24.06 3.45 -9.38
C ILE A 261 -23.65 4.92 -9.47
N THR A 262 -24.02 5.74 -8.49
CA THR A 262 -23.67 7.16 -8.48
C THR A 262 -22.17 7.37 -8.30
N GLY A 263 -21.53 6.57 -7.44
CA GLY A 263 -20.07 6.59 -7.27
C GLY A 263 -19.33 6.24 -8.56
N VAL A 264 -19.77 5.19 -9.26
CA VAL A 264 -19.22 4.83 -10.58
C VAL A 264 -19.40 5.97 -11.58
N LEU A 265 -20.58 6.60 -11.62
CA LEU A 265 -20.85 7.71 -12.54
C LEU A 265 -19.97 8.92 -12.25
N VAL A 266 -19.81 9.30 -10.98
CA VAL A 266 -18.94 10.42 -10.56
C VAL A 266 -17.49 10.15 -10.97
N VAL A 267 -16.95 8.96 -10.64
CA VAL A 267 -15.57 8.59 -11.00
C VAL A 267 -15.39 8.48 -12.51
N PHE A 268 -16.40 8.00 -13.24
CA PHE A 268 -16.38 7.96 -14.70
C PHE A 268 -16.30 9.36 -15.30
N VAL A 269 -17.19 10.28 -14.91
CA VAL A 269 -17.22 11.65 -15.45
C VAL A 269 -15.93 12.40 -15.12
N LEU A 270 -15.49 12.35 -13.85
CA LEU A 270 -14.24 12.99 -13.44
C LEU A 270 -13.02 12.34 -14.13
N GLY A 271 -13.02 11.02 -14.24
CA GLY A 271 -11.98 10.26 -14.92
C GLY A 271 -11.86 10.67 -16.38
N THR A 272 -12.98 10.69 -17.12
CA THR A 272 -12.98 11.12 -18.53
C THR A 272 -12.54 12.58 -18.68
N ALA A 273 -12.98 13.49 -17.81
CA ALA A 273 -12.58 14.89 -17.86
C ALA A 273 -11.07 15.08 -17.60
N ILE A 274 -10.53 14.44 -16.56
CA ILE A 274 -9.12 14.55 -16.16
C ILE A 274 -8.22 13.90 -17.22
N TRP A 275 -8.57 12.71 -17.72
CA TRP A 275 -7.80 12.07 -18.79
C TRP A 275 -7.94 12.78 -20.13
N GLY A 276 -9.08 13.41 -20.41
CA GLY A 276 -9.25 14.32 -21.55
C GLY A 276 -8.33 15.54 -21.46
N GLY A 277 -8.23 16.16 -20.27
CA GLY A 277 -7.24 17.21 -20.00
C GLY A 277 -5.80 16.70 -20.11
N GLY A 278 -5.55 15.47 -19.68
CA GLY A 278 -4.30 14.73 -19.86
C GLY A 278 -3.87 14.63 -21.31
N LEU A 279 -4.78 14.17 -22.17
CA LEU A 279 -4.56 14.06 -23.61
C LEU A 279 -4.32 15.44 -24.23
N ALA A 280 -5.13 16.44 -23.88
CA ALA A 280 -4.94 17.81 -24.36
C ALA A 280 -3.56 18.37 -23.98
N ASN A 281 -3.07 18.06 -22.78
CA ASN A 281 -1.74 18.45 -22.35
C ASN A 281 -0.65 17.67 -23.08
N GLN A 282 -0.79 16.35 -23.24
CA GLN A 282 0.16 15.48 -23.95
C GLN A 282 0.35 15.88 -25.42
N LEU A 283 -0.72 16.33 -26.08
CA LEU A 283 -0.66 16.80 -27.47
C LEU A 283 0.28 18.01 -27.65
N ARG A 284 0.63 18.73 -26.58
CA ARG A 284 1.56 19.86 -26.62
C ARG A 284 3.03 19.42 -26.72
N TYR A 285 3.36 18.19 -26.30
CA TYR A 285 4.75 17.71 -26.19
C TYR A 285 4.93 16.29 -26.76
N LYS A 286 4.31 16.05 -27.92
CA LYS A 286 4.14 14.72 -28.53
C LYS A 286 5.45 13.95 -28.78
N ASP A 287 6.57 14.65 -28.94
CA ASP A 287 7.88 14.08 -29.28
C ASP A 287 8.77 13.81 -28.06
N GLY A 288 8.24 13.94 -26.84
CA GLY A 288 9.00 13.74 -25.59
C GLY A 288 10.03 14.83 -25.27
N ASN A 289 10.24 15.78 -26.19
CA ASN A 289 11.10 16.94 -26.00
C ASN A 289 10.27 18.16 -25.61
N TRP A 290 10.29 18.48 -24.32
CA TRP A 290 9.88 19.79 -23.82
C TRP A 290 11.15 20.57 -23.44
N GLN A 291 11.52 21.56 -24.25
CA GLN A 291 12.82 22.22 -24.11
C GLN A 291 12.90 23.17 -22.90
N ASP A 292 11.77 23.75 -22.49
CA ASP A 292 11.69 24.67 -21.35
C ASP A 292 10.97 24.02 -20.17
N LEU A 293 11.73 23.31 -19.34
CA LEU A 293 11.21 22.71 -18.10
C LEU A 293 10.50 23.75 -17.23
N ILE A 294 9.29 23.45 -16.81
CA ILE A 294 8.46 24.34 -16.01
C ILE A 294 8.92 24.29 -14.55
N ASP A 295 9.22 25.45 -13.98
CA ASP A 295 9.48 25.61 -12.56
C ASP A 295 8.23 26.10 -11.82
N PHE A 296 8.07 25.71 -10.55
CA PHE A 296 6.99 26.19 -9.70
C PHE A 296 6.99 27.73 -9.55
N LYS A 297 8.14 28.38 -9.80
CA LYS A 297 8.29 29.85 -9.75
C LYS A 297 7.77 30.56 -11.00
N ASP A 298 7.48 29.84 -12.08
CA ASP A 298 7.09 30.45 -13.37
C ASP A 298 5.66 31.01 -13.36
N GLY A 299 4.89 30.75 -12.30
CA GLY A 299 3.55 31.32 -12.13
C GLY A 299 2.53 30.74 -13.09
N ARG A 300 2.11 31.49 -14.11
CA ARG A 300 0.98 31.10 -15.00
C ARG A 300 1.19 29.81 -15.80
N PRO A 301 2.37 29.53 -16.38
CA PRO A 301 2.63 28.29 -17.12
C PRO A 301 2.60 27.05 -16.23
N PHE A 302 2.86 27.20 -14.92
CA PHE A 302 2.85 26.12 -13.93
C PHE A 302 1.44 25.69 -13.52
N ILE A 303 0.51 26.64 -13.35
CA ILE A 303 -0.82 26.39 -12.74
C ILE A 303 -1.60 25.30 -13.49
N GLY A 304 -1.65 25.33 -14.83
CA GLY A 304 -2.44 24.37 -15.61
C GLY A 304 -1.94 22.92 -15.46
N PRO A 305 -0.69 22.63 -15.83
CA PRO A 305 -0.07 21.32 -15.65
C PRO A 305 -0.07 20.85 -14.18
N PHE A 306 0.14 21.75 -13.22
CA PHE A 306 0.07 21.44 -11.80
C PHE A 306 -1.33 21.00 -11.35
N LEU A 307 -2.38 21.74 -11.72
CA LEU A 307 -3.76 21.40 -11.39
C LEU A 307 -4.17 20.07 -12.01
N LEU A 308 -3.72 19.78 -13.23
CA LEU A 308 -3.90 18.47 -13.86
C LEU A 308 -3.22 17.36 -13.04
N PHE A 309 -1.97 17.58 -12.60
CA PHE A 309 -1.23 16.62 -11.78
C PHE A 309 -1.88 16.39 -10.40
N PHE A 310 -2.34 17.46 -9.75
CA PHE A 310 -3.12 17.39 -8.52
C PHE A 310 -4.42 16.60 -8.72
N SER A 311 -5.12 16.84 -9.83
CA SER A 311 -6.37 16.17 -10.18
C SER A 311 -6.16 14.68 -10.43
N TYR A 312 -5.01 14.27 -10.97
CA TYR A 312 -4.65 12.86 -11.08
C TYR A 312 -4.57 12.16 -9.71
N GLY A 313 -3.94 12.79 -8.71
CA GLY A 313 -3.86 12.23 -7.36
C GLY A 313 -5.22 12.12 -6.68
N LEU A 314 -6.10 13.10 -6.91
CA LEU A 314 -7.49 13.05 -6.43
C LEU A 314 -8.27 11.91 -7.09
N LEU A 315 -8.20 11.79 -8.41
CA LEU A 315 -8.89 10.72 -9.17
C LEU A 315 -8.39 9.33 -8.78
N ASP A 316 -7.08 9.15 -8.59
CA ASP A 316 -6.45 7.91 -8.15
C ASP A 316 -7.08 7.40 -6.85
N ALA A 317 -7.12 8.25 -5.81
CA ALA A 317 -7.79 7.91 -4.58
C ALA A 317 -9.28 7.61 -4.75
N MET A 318 -9.98 8.42 -5.55
CA MET A 318 -11.41 8.22 -5.76
C MET A 318 -11.70 6.86 -6.40
N PHE A 319 -10.92 6.50 -7.41
CA PHE A 319 -11.03 5.24 -8.12
C PHE A 319 -10.69 4.05 -7.21
N GLN A 320 -9.56 4.09 -6.50
CA GLN A 320 -9.18 3.00 -5.60
C GLN A 320 -10.19 2.79 -4.47
N SER A 321 -10.63 3.87 -3.81
CA SER A 321 -11.62 3.77 -2.72
C SER A 321 -12.97 3.25 -3.23
N LEU A 322 -13.40 3.61 -4.43
CA LEU A 322 -14.61 3.05 -5.06
C LEU A 322 -14.45 1.54 -5.31
N VAL A 323 -13.31 1.10 -5.86
CA VAL A 323 -13.06 -0.32 -6.14
C VAL A 323 -13.02 -1.14 -4.83
N TYR A 324 -12.36 -0.65 -3.78
CA TYR A 324 -12.38 -1.28 -2.46
C TYR A 324 -13.79 -1.36 -1.87
N TRP A 325 -14.59 -0.29 -2.02
CA TRP A 325 -15.97 -0.29 -1.56
C TRP A 325 -16.84 -1.30 -2.32
N ILE A 326 -16.70 -1.41 -3.64
CA ILE A 326 -17.41 -2.41 -4.46
C ILE A 326 -17.03 -3.82 -4.04
N MET A 327 -15.73 -4.09 -3.85
CA MET A 327 -15.26 -5.40 -3.36
C MET A 327 -15.87 -5.75 -1.99
N GLY A 328 -15.89 -4.78 -1.05
CA GLY A 328 -16.52 -4.97 0.27
C GLY A 328 -18.01 -5.27 0.18
N ALA A 329 -18.74 -4.54 -0.67
CA ALA A 329 -20.17 -4.75 -0.90
C ALA A 329 -20.48 -6.10 -1.56
N LEU A 330 -19.59 -6.60 -2.43
CA LEU A 330 -19.72 -7.93 -3.06
C LEU A 330 -19.37 -9.08 -2.11
N ALA A 331 -18.48 -8.86 -1.15
CA ALA A 331 -18.06 -9.87 -0.18
C ALA A 331 -19.12 -10.12 0.93
N THR A 332 -19.99 -9.14 1.18
CA THR A 332 -21.06 -9.24 2.20
C THR A 332 -22.34 -9.91 1.64
N LYS A 333 -22.34 -10.35 0.37
CA LYS A 333 -23.46 -11.03 -0.31
C LYS A 333 -23.06 -12.37 -0.93
#